data_AF-A0A951Q6T3-F1
#
_entry.id   AF-A0A951Q6T3-F1
#
_cell.length_a   1.000
_cell.length_b   1.000
_cell.length_c   1.000
_cell.angle_alpha   90.00
_cell.angle_beta   90.00
_cell.angle_gamma   90.00
#
_symmetry.space_group_name_H-M   'P 1'
#
loop_
_entity.id
_entity.type
_entity.pdbx_description
1 polymer ?
#
loop_
_entity_poly.entity_id
_entity_poly.type
_entity_poly.pdbx_seq_one_letter_code
_entity_poly.pdbx_strand_id
1 'polypeptide(L)' 'MDGDENQSDLWWGRVKYYAGLVIQRVEYGVESVKEFLSTLTSDERWGVMLEFDEVEPLKFGQLVADAPDWVQWME' A
#
# COMPACT_ATOMS: atom_id res chain seq x y z
N MET A 1 3.45 28.01 -11.80
CA MET A 1 3.50 26.54 -12.02
C MET A 1 3.26 25.98 -10.64
N ASP A 2 2.00 25.85 -10.25
CA ASP A 2 1.59 25.54 -8.86
C ASP A 2 0.55 24.40 -8.83
N GLY A 3 0.26 23.80 -10.00
CA GLY A 3 -0.74 22.76 -10.16
C GLY A 3 -0.22 21.34 -9.88
N ASP A 4 1.07 21.08 -10.16
CA ASP A 4 1.66 19.75 -10.04
C ASP A 4 2.12 19.41 -8.61
N GLU A 5 2.62 20.39 -7.85
CA GLU A 5 3.04 20.18 -6.44
C GLU A 5 1.83 19.80 -5.58
N ASN A 6 0.72 20.53 -5.71
CA ASN A 6 -0.51 20.25 -4.96
C ASN A 6 -1.13 18.89 -5.33
N GLN A 7 -1.05 18.45 -6.59
CA GLN A 7 -1.55 17.13 -6.99
C GLN A 7 -0.68 15.98 -6.48
N SER A 8 0.64 16.16 -6.50
CA SER A 8 1.60 15.18 -5.97
C SER A 8 1.45 15.03 -4.46
N ASP A 9 1.28 16.14 -3.74
CA ASP A 9 1.06 16.15 -2.30
C ASP A 9 -0.27 15.48 -1.90
N LEU A 10 -1.34 15.74 -2.66
CA LEU A 10 -2.63 15.09 -2.45
C LEU A 10 -2.58 13.58 -2.74
N TRP A 11 -1.89 13.18 -3.81
CA TRP A 11 -1.69 11.78 -4.13
C TRP A 11 -0.91 11.06 -3.03
N TRP A 12 0.17 11.68 -2.54
CA TRP A 12 1.00 11.11 -1.47
C TRP A 12 0.25 11.04 -0.13
N GLY A 13 -0.53 12.06 0.21
CA GLY A 13 -1.39 12.04 1.39
C GLY A 13 -2.40 10.88 1.35
N ARG A 14 -2.94 10.58 0.17
CA ARG A 14 -3.85 9.44 -0.04
C ARG A 14 -3.13 8.09 0.07
N VAL A 15 -1.94 7.96 -0.51
CA VAL A 15 -1.09 6.76 -0.37
C VAL A 15 -0.80 6.47 1.10
N LYS A 16 -0.40 7.48 1.88
CA LYS A 16 -0.14 7.34 3.32
C LYS A 16 -1.36 6.86 4.10
N TYR A 17 -2.52 7.43 3.80
CA TYR A 17 -3.77 7.00 4.40
C TYR A 17 -4.08 5.52 4.08
N TYR A 18 -3.93 5.11 2.82
CA TYR A 18 -4.15 3.72 2.40
C TYR A 18 -3.11 2.75 2.97
N ALA A 19 -1.85 3.17 3.13
CA ALA A 19 -0.82 2.37 3.80
C ALA A 19 -1.19 2.07 5.25
N GLY A 20 -1.70 3.05 5.99
CA GLY A 20 -2.25 2.83 7.33
C GLY A 20 -3.39 1.81 7.35
N LEU A 21 -4.26 1.84 6.34
CA LEU A 21 -5.35 0.87 6.19
C LEU A 21 -4.86 -0.55 5.84
N VAL A 22 -3.79 -0.69 5.06
CA VAL A 22 -3.15 -1.98 4.75
C VAL A 22 -2.47 -2.56 6.00
N ILE A 23 -1.74 -1.74 6.75
CA ILE A 23 -1.05 -2.15 7.98
C ILE A 23 -2.02 -2.75 9.01
N GLN A 24 -3.20 -2.14 9.15
CA GLN A 24 -4.27 -2.66 10.01
C GLN A 24 -4.83 -3.98 9.47
N ARG A 25 -4.89 -4.14 8.14
CA ARG A 25 -5.47 -5.33 7.49
C ARG A 25 -4.60 -6.58 7.58
N VAL A 26 -3.30 -6.42 7.77
CA VAL A 26 -2.41 -7.58 8.01
C VAL A 26 -2.90 -8.44 9.18
N GLU A 27 -3.52 -7.82 10.20
CA GLU A 27 -4.07 -8.54 11.36
C GLU A 27 -5.30 -9.40 11.03
N TYR A 28 -5.99 -9.08 9.93
CA TYR A 28 -7.12 -9.85 9.42
C TYR A 28 -6.70 -10.84 8.30
N GLY A 29 -5.42 -10.89 7.96
CA GLY A 29 -4.83 -11.84 7.01
C GLY A 29 -4.63 -11.30 5.60
N VAL A 30 -3.85 -12.06 4.83
CA VAL A 30 -3.41 -11.74 3.45
C VAL A 30 -4.58 -11.39 2.51
N GLU A 31 -5.67 -12.16 2.55
CA GLU A 31 -6.81 -11.93 1.65
C GLU A 31 -7.47 -10.56 1.91
N SER A 32 -7.53 -10.10 3.17
CA SER A 32 -8.08 -8.78 3.48
C SER A 32 -7.21 -7.64 2.91
N VAL A 33 -5.89 -7.82 2.91
CA VAL A 33 -4.94 -6.90 2.27
C VAL A 33 -5.15 -6.90 0.75
N LYS A 34 -5.22 -8.08 0.15
CA LYS A 34 -5.40 -8.25 -1.30
C LYS A 34 -6.72 -7.66 -1.80
N GLU A 35 -7.82 -7.94 -1.10
CA GLU A 35 -9.14 -7.36 -1.40
C GLU A 35 -9.09 -5.84 -1.35
N PHE A 36 -8.47 -5.26 -0.32
CA PHE A 36 -8.33 -3.80 -0.23
C PHE A 36 -7.51 -3.22 -1.38
N LEU A 37 -6.34 -3.79 -1.66
CA LEU A 37 -5.48 -3.34 -2.76
C LEU A 37 -6.19 -3.42 -4.11
N SER A 38 -7.05 -4.42 -4.33
CA SER A 38 -7.82 -4.57 -5.57
C SER A 38 -8.74 -3.37 -5.88
N THR A 39 -9.09 -2.57 -4.86
CA THR A 39 -9.90 -1.35 -5.02
C THR A 39 -9.10 -0.12 -5.47
N LEU A 40 -7.77 -0.21 -5.44
CA LEU A 40 -6.84 0.87 -5.77
C LEU A 40 -6.32 0.76 -7.21
N THR A 41 -5.80 1.87 -7.74
CA THR A 41 -5.06 1.86 -9.01
C THR A 41 -3.68 1.21 -8.83
N SER A 42 -3.08 0.71 -9.91
CA SER A 42 -1.73 0.11 -9.87
C SER A 42 -0.70 1.03 -9.21
N ASP A 43 -0.68 2.32 -9.59
CA ASP A 43 0.22 3.32 -8.99
C ASP A 43 0.01 3.48 -7.48
N GLU A 44 -1.25 3.52 -7.03
CA GLU A 44 -1.58 3.63 -5.61
C GLU A 44 -1.15 2.38 -4.85
N ARG A 45 -1.33 1.18 -5.42
CA ARG A 45 -0.88 -0.07 -4.79
C ARG A 45 0.64 -0.06 -4.58
N TRP A 46 1.39 0.36 -5.59
CA TRP A 46 2.84 0.51 -5.47
C TRP A 46 3.24 1.52 -4.41
N GLY A 47 2.63 2.71 -4.43
CA GLY A 47 2.89 3.74 -3.41
C GLY A 47 2.58 3.24 -2.01
N VAL A 48 1.46 2.52 -1.83
CA VAL A 48 1.03 1.96 -0.55
C VAL A 48 2.00 0.91 -0.04
N MET A 49 2.46 0.00 -0.90
CA MET A 49 3.42 -1.04 -0.50
C MET A 49 4.78 -0.43 -0.15
N LEU A 50 5.21 0.64 -0.85
CA LEU A 50 6.43 1.38 -0.52
C LEU A 50 6.34 2.07 0.84
N GLU A 51 5.27 2.84 1.09
CA GLU A 51 5.08 3.53 2.37
C GLU A 51 4.89 2.50 3.52
N PHE A 52 4.25 1.36 3.26
CA PHE A 52 4.13 0.30 4.26
C PHE A 52 5.51 -0.25 4.65
N ASP A 53 6.36 -0.60 3.68
CA ASP A 53 7.74 -1.05 3.99
C ASP A 53 8.53 0.01 4.75
N GLU A 54 8.36 1.30 4.42
CA GLU A 54 9.03 2.40 5.11
C GLU A 54 8.59 2.55 6.58
N VAL A 55 7.28 2.47 6.85
CA VAL A 55 6.71 2.77 8.17
C VAL A 55 6.73 1.55 9.11
N GLU A 56 6.47 0.35 8.58
CA GLU A 56 6.35 -0.90 9.36
C GLU A 56 7.09 -2.08 8.69
N PRO A 57 8.42 -1.99 8.50
CA PRO A 57 9.20 -2.96 7.70
C PRO A 57 9.12 -4.40 8.22
N LEU A 58 8.98 -4.58 9.53
CA LEU A 58 8.84 -5.92 10.13
C LEU A 58 7.51 -6.57 9.76
N LYS A 59 6.42 -5.80 9.79
CA LYS A 59 5.08 -6.28 9.45
C LYS A 59 4.94 -6.44 7.93
N PHE A 60 5.60 -5.59 7.15
CA PHE A 60 5.74 -5.78 5.71
C PHE A 60 6.47 -7.09 5.39
N GLY A 61 7.59 -7.36 6.05
CA GLY A 61 8.32 -8.63 5.91
C GLY A 61 7.47 -9.87 6.23
N GLN A 62 6.56 -9.78 7.20
CA GLN A 62 5.59 -10.85 7.48
C GLN A 62 4.61 -11.05 6.33
N LEU A 63 4.01 -9.95 5.82
CA LEU A 63 3.11 -10.03 4.67
C LEU A 63 3.78 -10.68 3.46
N VAL A 64 5.03 -10.28 3.15
CA VAL A 64 5.79 -10.83 2.01
C VAL A 64 6.17 -12.30 2.23
N ALA A 65 6.45 -12.71 3.46
CA ALA A 65 6.71 -14.11 3.78
C ALA A 65 5.45 -14.98 3.63
N ASP A 66 4.30 -14.47 4.04
CA ASP A 66 3.01 -15.16 3.95
C ASP A 66 2.44 -15.17 2.52
N ALA A 67 2.81 -14.17 1.71
CA ALA A 67 2.38 -14.01 0.33
C ALA A 67 3.58 -13.67 -0.59
N PRO A 68 4.42 -14.66 -0.95
CA PRO A 68 5.61 -14.42 -1.77
C PRO A 68 5.30 -13.92 -3.20
N ASP A 69 4.06 -14.07 -3.66
CA ASP A 69 3.55 -13.63 -4.95
C ASP A 69 2.87 -12.24 -4.92
N TRP A 70 2.97 -11.50 -3.80
CA TRP A 70 2.29 -10.22 -3.60
C TRP A 70 2.49 -9.20 -4.74
N VAL A 71 3.63 -9.25 -5.44
CA VAL A 71 3.96 -8.39 -6.57
C VAL A 71 2.94 -8.55 -7.72
N GLN A 72 2.36 -9.74 -7.89
CA GLN A 72 1.32 -10.00 -8.89
C GLN A 72 0.03 -9.22 -8.62
N TRP A 73 -0.18 -8.73 -7.39
CA TRP A 73 -1.36 -7.93 -7.06
C TRP A 73 -1.20 -6.46 -7.45
N MET A 74 -0.01 -6.07 -7.91
CA MET A 74 0.27 -4.70 -8.34
C MET A 74 -0.12 -4.43 -9.79
N GLU A 75 -0.57 -5.45 -10.54
CA GLU A 75 -1.04 -5.35 -11.93
C GLU A 75 -2.45 -4.76 -12.07
#